data_AF-A0A3B0YEU4-F1
#
_entry.id   AF-A0A3B0YEU4-F1
#
_cell.length_a   1.000
_cell.length_b   1.000
_cell.length_c   1.000
_cell.angle_alpha   90.00
_cell.angle_beta   90.00
_cell.angle_gamma   90.00
#
_symmetry.space_group_name_H-M   'P 1'
#
loop_
_entity.id
_entity.type
_entity.pdbx_description
1 polymer ?
#
loop_
_entity_poly.entity_id
_entity_poly.type
_entity_poly.pdbx_seq_one_letter_code
_entity_poly.pdbx_strand_id
1 'polypeptide(L)'
;PAEGTTYRFAKEDRKRYPDILQAGTDDAPYYTNSSQLPVGYTDDPFEALTLQDDLQTRYTGGTVLHLYMSEQLSSADACARLVRRTLERFRLPYVTITPTFSICPVHGYLAGEQEFCPHCDEEKLAEKRRMASAQTA
;
A
#
# COMPACT_ATOMS: atom_id res chain seq x y z
N PRO A 1 -2.20 -8.58 15.05
CA PRO A 1 -2.85 -7.41 14.41
C PRO A 1 -2.42 -6.08 15.03
N ALA A 2 -2.49 -5.94 16.36
CA ALA A 2 -1.97 -4.79 17.10
C ALA A 2 -2.50 -3.41 16.64
N GLU A 3 -3.69 -3.33 16.06
CA GLU A 3 -4.26 -2.16 15.38
C GLU A 3 -4.14 -0.84 16.16
N GLY A 4 -4.51 -0.83 17.45
CA GLY A 4 -4.27 0.34 18.33
C GLY A 4 -3.03 0.21 19.21
N THR A 5 -2.48 -1.00 19.33
CA THR A 5 -1.37 -1.30 20.25
C THR A 5 -0.05 -0.73 19.75
N THR A 6 0.21 -0.76 18.45
CA THR A 6 1.44 -0.22 17.83
C THR A 6 1.63 1.25 18.17
N TYR A 7 0.60 2.06 17.94
CA TYR A 7 0.59 3.49 18.27
C TYR A 7 0.65 3.74 19.78
N ARG A 8 -0.18 3.03 20.56
CA ARG A 8 -0.25 3.21 22.01
C ARG A 8 1.09 2.93 22.69
N PHE A 9 1.77 1.84 22.34
CA PHE A 9 3.07 1.53 22.92
C PHE A 9 4.14 2.53 22.49
N ALA A 10 4.17 2.91 21.21
CA ALA A 10 5.11 3.92 20.75
C ALA A 10 4.96 5.24 21.53
N LYS A 11 3.71 5.70 21.71
CA LYS A 11 3.40 6.92 22.48
C LYS A 11 3.78 6.82 23.96
N GLU A 12 3.51 5.70 24.62
CA GLU A 12 3.86 5.53 26.05
C GLU A 12 5.37 5.38 26.27
N ASP A 13 6.07 4.70 25.38
CA ASP A 13 7.52 4.53 25.49
C ASP A 13 8.26 5.84 25.31
N ARG A 14 7.80 6.70 24.38
CA ARG A 14 8.39 8.04 24.18
C ARG A 14 8.33 8.91 25.44
N LYS A 15 7.31 8.76 26.29
CA LYS A 15 7.23 9.47 27.58
C LYS A 15 8.31 9.03 28.56
N ARG A 16 8.80 7.79 28.43
CA ARG A 16 9.73 7.15 29.36
C ARG A 16 11.17 7.23 28.86
N TYR A 17 11.35 7.20 27.55
CA TYR A 17 12.63 7.14 26.86
C TYR A 17 12.70 8.25 25.80
N PRO A 18 13.25 9.42 26.14
CA PRO A 18 13.27 10.57 25.23
C PRO A 18 13.99 10.30 23.90
N ASP A 19 15.01 9.44 23.90
CA ASP A 19 15.85 9.16 22.73
C ASP A 19 15.44 7.87 21.98
N ILE A 20 14.24 7.34 22.23
CA ILE A 20 13.81 6.09 21.59
C ILE A 20 13.57 6.27 20.09
N LEU A 21 14.10 5.33 19.30
CA LEU A 21 13.89 5.28 17.86
C LEU A 21 12.58 4.57 17.53
N GLN A 22 11.71 5.24 16.78
CA GLN A 22 10.38 4.75 16.40
C GLN A 22 10.08 5.14 14.94
N ALA A 23 9.17 4.42 14.29
CA ALA A 23 8.70 4.78 12.97
C ALA A 23 7.56 5.82 13.05
N GLY A 24 7.27 6.48 11.92
CA GLY A 24 6.23 7.51 11.83
C GLY A 24 6.73 8.92 12.14
N THR A 25 5.80 9.81 12.40
CA THR A 25 6.09 11.22 12.74
C THR A 25 6.06 11.44 14.25
N ASP A 26 6.38 12.66 14.69
CA ASP A 26 6.27 13.03 16.10
C ASP A 26 4.82 12.97 16.60
N ASP A 27 3.85 13.34 15.77
CA ASP A 27 2.43 13.29 16.16
C ASP A 27 1.82 11.89 16.00
N ALA A 28 2.39 11.07 15.11
CA ALA A 28 1.89 9.75 14.75
C ALA A 28 2.98 8.65 14.82
N PRO A 29 3.60 8.40 15.99
CA PRO A 29 4.58 7.34 16.10
C PRO A 29 3.95 5.96 16.15
N TYR A 30 4.62 4.97 15.58
CA TYR A 30 4.18 3.58 15.65
C TYR A 30 5.35 2.61 15.64
N TYR A 31 5.07 1.38 16.09
CA TYR A 31 5.92 0.23 15.84
C TYR A 31 5.36 -0.60 14.69
N THR A 32 6.25 -1.17 13.88
CA THR A 32 5.88 -2.13 12.86
C THR A 32 5.27 -3.37 13.52
N ASN A 33 4.17 -3.89 12.96
CA ASN A 33 3.49 -5.06 13.52
C ASN A 33 4.35 -6.32 13.36
N SER A 34 4.45 -7.11 14.44
CA SER A 34 5.20 -8.38 14.50
C SER A 34 6.63 -8.27 13.94
N SER A 35 7.00 -9.14 12.99
CA SER A 35 8.28 -9.13 12.28
C SER A 35 8.13 -8.62 10.84
N GLN A 36 7.09 -7.84 10.56
CA GLN A 36 6.91 -7.27 9.23
C GLN A 36 8.03 -6.28 8.89
N LEU A 37 8.19 -6.02 7.60
CA LEU A 37 9.08 -4.97 7.13
C LEU A 37 8.55 -3.59 7.56
N PRO A 38 9.43 -2.61 7.81
CA PRO A 38 9.02 -1.22 7.97
C PRO A 38 8.15 -0.75 6.79
N VAL A 39 7.20 0.12 7.07
CA VAL A 39 6.37 0.75 6.02
C VAL A 39 7.29 1.48 5.03
N GLY A 40 7.08 1.27 3.73
CA GLY A 40 7.88 1.89 2.67
C GLY A 40 9.28 1.29 2.49
N TYR A 41 9.56 0.10 3.04
CA TYR A 41 10.86 -0.54 2.88
C TYR A 41 11.16 -0.94 1.42
N THR A 42 10.18 -1.51 0.72
CA THR A 42 10.28 -1.88 -0.69
C THR A 42 8.90 -1.89 -1.33
N ASP A 43 8.86 -1.54 -2.62
CA ASP A 43 7.68 -1.66 -3.47
C ASP A 43 7.70 -2.95 -4.31
N ASP A 44 8.78 -3.75 -4.24
CA ASP A 44 8.86 -5.05 -4.90
C ASP A 44 8.24 -6.15 -4.03
N PRO A 45 7.08 -6.71 -4.41
CA PRO A 45 6.44 -7.75 -3.63
C PRO A 45 7.25 -9.05 -3.56
N PHE A 46 8.11 -9.34 -4.54
CA PHE A 46 8.95 -10.53 -4.50
C PHE A 46 10.13 -10.36 -3.55
N GLU A 47 10.72 -9.17 -3.47
CA GLU A 47 11.71 -8.84 -2.45
C GLU A 47 11.10 -8.95 -1.05
N ALA A 48 9.91 -8.36 -0.85
CA ALA A 48 9.18 -8.46 0.41
C ALA A 48 8.90 -9.91 0.81
N LEU A 49 8.44 -10.75 -0.13
CA LEU A 49 8.24 -12.18 0.07
C LEU A 49 9.54 -12.89 0.48
N THR A 50 10.64 -12.64 -0.23
CA THR A 50 11.94 -13.27 0.06
C THR A 50 12.46 -12.91 1.45
N LEU A 51 12.35 -11.65 1.86
CA LEU A 51 12.80 -11.21 3.18
C LEU A 51 11.92 -11.74 4.32
N GLN A 52 10.65 -12.01 4.04
CA GLN A 52 9.67 -12.39 5.06
C GLN A 52 9.45 -13.90 5.16
N ASP A 53 9.77 -14.72 4.15
CA ASP A 53 9.45 -16.15 4.13
C ASP A 53 9.97 -16.91 5.36
N ASP A 54 11.26 -16.77 5.69
CA ASP A 54 11.86 -17.49 6.81
C ASP A 54 11.37 -17.00 8.18
N LEU A 55 11.07 -15.71 8.32
CA LEU A 55 10.55 -15.16 9.58
C LEU A 55 9.09 -15.54 9.79
N GLN A 56 8.28 -15.43 8.75
CA GLN A 56 6.84 -15.63 8.85
C GLN A 56 6.48 -17.11 9.05
N THR A 57 7.24 -18.03 8.47
CA THR A 57 7.05 -19.48 8.68
C THR A 57 7.30 -19.95 10.12
N ARG A 58 8.00 -19.15 10.95
CA ARG A 58 8.22 -19.44 12.38
C ARG A 58 6.98 -19.17 13.24
N TYR A 59 6.00 -18.41 12.74
CA TYR A 59 4.77 -18.12 13.46
C TYR A 59 3.75 -19.24 13.28
N THR A 60 3.61 -20.10 14.30
CA THR A 60 2.65 -21.20 14.30
C THR A 60 1.25 -20.82 14.79
N GLY A 61 1.13 -19.72 15.55
CA GLY A 61 -0.14 -19.20 16.08
C GLY A 61 -0.92 -18.32 15.08
N GLY A 62 -0.37 -18.11 13.89
CA GLY A 62 -0.96 -17.29 12.83
C GLY A 62 -0.08 -16.12 12.43
N THR A 63 0.03 -15.94 11.12
CA THR A 63 0.64 -14.77 10.50
C THR A 63 -0.09 -14.46 9.19
N VAL A 64 0.06 -13.23 8.71
CA VAL A 64 -0.37 -12.78 7.40
C VAL A 64 0.71 -11.84 6.86
N LEU A 65 1.05 -11.99 5.58
CA LEU A 65 1.85 -11.02 4.85
C LEU A 65 0.97 -10.23 3.89
N HIS A 66 1.03 -8.90 3.97
CA HIS A 66 0.31 -8.00 3.07
C HIS A 66 1.24 -7.58 1.94
N LEU A 67 0.86 -7.90 0.71
CA LEU A 67 1.54 -7.41 -0.48
C LEU A 67 0.75 -6.23 -1.03
N TYR A 68 1.21 -5.02 -0.73
CA TYR A 68 0.68 -3.79 -1.31
C TYR A 68 1.29 -3.60 -2.70
N MET A 69 0.45 -3.46 -3.73
CA MET A 69 0.91 -3.22 -5.10
C MET A 69 0.78 -1.73 -5.40
N SER A 70 1.78 -1.13 -6.02
CA SER A 70 1.71 0.27 -6.49
C SER A 70 0.77 0.45 -7.68
N GLU A 71 0.41 -0.63 -8.36
CA GLU A 71 -0.44 -0.61 -9.56
C GLU A 71 -1.72 -1.45 -9.40
N GLN A 72 -2.70 -1.19 -10.27
CA GLN A 72 -3.85 -2.06 -10.43
C GLN A 72 -3.42 -3.40 -11.03
N LEU A 73 -4.02 -4.50 -10.58
CA LEU A 73 -3.85 -5.79 -11.25
C LEU A 73 -4.57 -5.78 -12.60
N SER A 74 -3.85 -6.18 -13.65
CA SER A 74 -4.36 -6.16 -15.03
C SER A 74 -5.56 -7.07 -15.28
N SER A 75 -5.71 -8.16 -14.51
CA SER A 75 -6.89 -9.03 -14.54
C SER A 75 -6.97 -9.96 -13.32
N ALA A 76 -8.13 -10.58 -13.13
CA ALA A 76 -8.31 -11.65 -12.15
C ALA A 76 -7.36 -12.83 -12.40
N ASP A 77 -7.12 -13.20 -13.68
CA ASP A 77 -6.15 -14.24 -14.04
C ASP A 77 -4.72 -13.85 -13.67
N ALA A 78 -4.35 -12.58 -13.81
CA ALA A 78 -3.03 -12.10 -13.38
C ALA A 78 -2.87 -12.22 -11.86
N CYS A 79 -3.90 -11.84 -11.10
CA CYS A 79 -3.95 -12.04 -9.64
C CYS A 79 -3.80 -13.53 -9.27
N ALA A 80 -4.59 -14.40 -9.90
CA ALA A 80 -4.55 -15.84 -9.64
C ALA A 80 -3.17 -16.45 -9.93
N ARG A 81 -2.52 -16.04 -11.02
CA ARG A 81 -1.14 -16.45 -11.32
C ARG A 81 -0.13 -15.94 -10.29
N LEU A 82 -0.30 -14.71 -9.80
CA LEU A 82 0.55 -14.16 -8.73
C LEU A 82 0.40 -14.96 -7.44
N VAL A 83 -0.83 -15.19 -6.97
CA VAL A 83 -1.13 -16.03 -5.80
C VAL A 83 -0.49 -17.40 -5.96
N ARG A 84 -0.72 -18.06 -7.10
CA ARG A 84 -0.17 -19.39 -7.39
C ARG A 84 1.35 -19.39 -7.30
N ARG A 85 2.01 -18.45 -7.98
CA ARG A 85 3.48 -18.36 -8.00
C ARG A 85 4.05 -18.09 -6.60
N THR A 86 3.36 -17.28 -5.79
CA THR A 86 3.74 -17.02 -4.40
C THR A 86 3.69 -18.31 -3.58
N LEU A 87 2.57 -19.04 -3.64
CA LEU A 87 2.38 -20.28 -2.87
C LEU A 87 3.25 -21.45 -3.37
N GLU A 88 3.65 -21.46 -4.64
CA GLU A 88 4.56 -22.48 -5.19
C GLU A 88 6.03 -22.23 -4.85
N ARG A 89 6.43 -20.97 -4.66
CA ARG A 89 7.84 -20.59 -4.44
C ARG A 89 8.19 -20.30 -2.99
N PHE A 90 7.21 -19.91 -2.19
CA PHE A 90 7.38 -19.52 -0.81
C PHE A 90 6.54 -20.40 0.12
N ARG A 91 6.90 -20.44 1.40
CA ARG A 91 6.29 -21.30 2.42
C ARG A 91 5.35 -20.52 3.36
N LEU A 92 5.22 -19.21 3.16
CA LEU A 92 4.30 -18.34 3.88
C LEU A 92 2.87 -18.93 3.94
N PRO A 93 2.26 -19.05 5.13
CA PRO A 93 0.99 -19.74 5.30
C PRO A 93 -0.22 -18.91 4.85
N TYR A 94 -0.08 -17.57 4.81
CA TYR A 94 -1.17 -16.66 4.47
C TYR A 94 -0.62 -15.37 3.88
N VAL A 95 -1.07 -15.05 2.66
CA VAL A 95 -0.75 -13.84 1.94
C VAL A 95 -2.03 -13.13 1.50
N THR A 96 -1.99 -11.80 1.46
CA THR A 96 -3.02 -10.98 0.80
C THR A 96 -2.36 -10.12 -0.27
N ILE A 97 -3.11 -9.83 -1.32
CA ILE A 97 -2.68 -8.93 -2.40
C ILE A 97 -3.64 -7.75 -2.39
N THR A 98 -3.09 -6.55 -2.22
CA THR A 98 -3.85 -5.31 -2.16
C THR A 98 -3.41 -4.40 -3.31
N PRO A 99 -4.15 -4.40 -4.43
CA PRO A 99 -3.88 -3.48 -5.54
C PRO A 99 -4.28 -2.05 -5.19
N THR A 100 -3.58 -1.09 -5.79
CA THR A 100 -3.90 0.33 -5.65
C THR A 100 -4.87 0.79 -6.74
N PHE A 101 -5.87 1.57 -6.35
CA PHE A 101 -6.81 2.25 -7.23
C PHE A 101 -7.23 3.58 -6.60
N SER A 102 -7.65 4.53 -7.42
CA SER A 102 -8.24 5.81 -6.99
C SER A 102 -9.70 5.88 -7.38
N ILE A 103 -10.49 6.71 -6.69
CA ILE A 103 -11.91 6.92 -7.00
C ILE A 103 -12.14 8.38 -7.35
N CYS A 104 -12.59 8.62 -8.58
CA CYS A 104 -13.13 9.90 -9.01
C CYS A 104 -14.65 9.97 -8.68
N PRO A 105 -15.15 11.04 -8.06
CA PRO A 105 -16.59 11.22 -7.84
C PRO A 105 -17.43 11.26 -9.12
N VAL A 106 -16.82 11.57 -10.27
CA VAL A 106 -17.48 11.67 -11.58
C VAL A 106 -17.27 10.41 -12.42
N HIS A 107 -16.03 9.93 -12.51
CA HIS A 107 -15.65 8.84 -13.43
C HIS A 107 -15.53 7.46 -12.75
N GLY A 108 -15.67 7.38 -11.42
CA GLY A 108 -15.58 6.12 -10.69
C GLY A 108 -14.15 5.62 -10.49
N TYR A 109 -13.94 4.31 -10.59
CA TYR A 109 -12.64 3.67 -10.33
C TYR A 109 -11.60 4.02 -11.40
N LEU A 110 -10.41 4.41 -10.94
CA LEU A 110 -9.24 4.70 -11.75
C LEU A 110 -8.13 3.69 -11.44
N ALA A 111 -7.34 3.35 -12.45
CA ALA A 111 -6.22 2.43 -12.31
C ALA A 111 -5.05 3.08 -11.56
N GLY A 112 -4.55 2.39 -10.53
CA GLY A 112 -3.39 2.83 -9.74
C GLY A 112 -3.68 4.06 -8.88
N GLU A 113 -2.61 4.63 -8.34
CA GLU A 113 -2.67 5.88 -7.57
C GLU A 113 -2.78 7.07 -8.53
N GLN A 114 -3.81 7.89 -8.34
CA GLN A 114 -4.07 9.10 -9.10
C GLN A 114 -4.36 10.23 -8.12
N GLU A 115 -3.47 11.22 -8.04
CA GLU A 115 -3.68 12.44 -7.25
C GLU A 115 -4.84 13.27 -7.84
N PHE A 116 -4.94 13.31 -9.18
CA PHE A 116 -6.01 13.96 -9.92
C PHE A 116 -6.59 13.02 -10.96
N CYS A 117 -7.91 13.12 -11.21
CA CYS A 117 -8.55 12.28 -12.22
C CYS A 117 -8.10 12.72 -13.64
N PRO A 118 -7.46 11.84 -14.43
CA PRO A 118 -6.97 12.19 -15.75
C PRO A 118 -8.11 12.57 -16.71
N HIS A 119 -9.30 11.98 -16.53
CA HIS A 119 -10.49 12.30 -17.33
C HIS A 119 -11.04 13.70 -17.01
N CYS A 120 -11.16 14.06 -15.73
CA CYS A 120 -11.57 15.41 -15.33
C CYS A 120 -10.60 16.48 -15.86
N ASP A 121 -9.31 16.19 -15.83
CA ASP A 121 -8.30 17.14 -16.31
C ASP A 121 -8.38 17.32 -17.83
N GLU A 122 -8.58 16.23 -18.57
CA GLU A 122 -8.79 16.29 -20.02
C GLU A 122 -10.06 17.07 -20.38
N GLU A 123 -11.16 16.87 -19.65
CA GLU A 123 -12.42 17.62 -19.82
C GLU A 123 -12.23 19.13 -19.59
N LYS A 124 -11.54 19.50 -18.50
CA LYS A 124 -11.22 20.90 -18.18
C LYS A 124 -10.29 21.53 -19.22
N LEU A 125 -9.30 20.78 -19.71
CA LEU A 125 -8.41 21.25 -20.77
C LEU A 125 -9.18 21.47 -22.08
N ALA A 126 -10.09 20.57 -22.42
CA ALA A 126 -10.95 20.72 -23.59
C ALA A 126 -11.88 21.94 -23.47
N GLU A 127 -12.43 22.21 -22.28
CA GLU A 127 -13.24 23.40 -22.01
C GLU A 127 -12.44 24.69 -22.18
N LYS A 128 -11.25 24.77 -21.58
CA LYS A 128 -10.35 25.93 -21.74
C LYS A 128 -10.00 26.18 -23.20
N ARG A 129 -9.73 25.13 -23.98
CA ARG A 129 -9.46 25.24 -25.43
C ARG A 129 -10.67 25.80 -26.18
N ARG A 130 -11.88 25.33 -25.89
CA ARG A 130 -13.11 25.86 -26.51
C ARG A 130 -13.33 27.34 -26.18
N MET A 131 -13.13 27.74 -24.93
CA MET A 131 -13.28 29.14 -24.50
C MET A 131 -12.27 30.06 -25.18
N ALA A 132 -11.00 29.64 -25.28
CA ALA A 132 -9.95 30.41 -25.96
C ALA A 132 -10.28 30.62 -27.45
N SER A 133 -10.70 29.55 -28.15
CA SER A 133 -11.09 29.66 -29.56
C SER A 133 -12.29 30.59 -29.78
N ALA A 134 -13.26 30.61 -28.86
CA ALA A 134 -14.43 31.49 -28.94
C ALA A 134 -14.13 32.96 -28.63
N GLN A 135 -13.05 33.27 -27.90
CA GLN A 135 -12.61 34.64 -27.63
C GLN A 135 -11.74 35.25 -28.74
N THR A 136 -11.26 34.41 -29.66
CA THR A 136 -10.37 34.84 -30.77
C THR A 136 -11.13 34.99 -32.10
N ALA A 137 -12.44 34.68 -32.11
CA ALA A 137 -13.35 34.82 -33.25
C ALA A 137 -14.31 36.00 -33.03
#